data_AF-A0A5E4LC73-F1
#
_entry.id   AF-A0A5E4LC73-F1
#
_cell.length_a   1.000
_cell.length_b   1.000
_cell.length_c   1.000
_cell.angle_alpha   90.00
_cell.angle_beta   90.00
_cell.angle_gamma   90.00
#
_symmetry.space_group_name_H-M   'P 1'
#
loop_
_entity.id
_entity.type
_entity.pdbx_description
1 polymer ?
#
loop_
_entity_poly.entity_id
_entity_poly.type
_entity_poly.pdbx_seq_one_letter_code
_entity_poly.pdbx_strand_id
1 'polypeptide(L)'
;MRGQASTEYIVILAVVLVVALVVIGLLGQFTGFSTAGLEQQSTAYWQATSPFSIQNAKVSGNTVQLDIKNQLTQRLNLTNISFDGVDVGTGARTFAPGQTVTLGGTITGFNCTSAQPYEFTKVIIRYDQGSISGLTQVGDKSLAGKCS
;
A
#
# COMPACT_ATOMS: atom_id res chain seq x y z
N MET A 1 -60.17 2.95 -27.92
CA MET A 1 -58.74 2.94 -28.28
C MET A 1 -57.94 3.72 -27.23
N ARG A 2 -57.53 3.06 -26.14
CA ARG A 2 -56.69 3.65 -25.06
C ARG A 2 -55.61 2.68 -24.55
N GLY A 3 -55.41 1.54 -25.23
CA GLY A 3 -54.46 0.49 -24.83
C GLY A 3 -53.10 0.53 -25.55
N GLN A 4 -52.92 1.39 -26.57
CA GLN A 4 -51.71 1.41 -27.39
C GLN A 4 -50.58 2.26 -26.79
N ALA A 5 -50.89 3.18 -25.88
CA ALA A 5 -49.88 4.01 -25.22
C ALA A 5 -49.05 3.23 -24.19
N SER A 6 -49.64 2.26 -23.47
CA SER A 6 -48.93 1.51 -22.43
C SER A 6 -47.84 0.58 -22.96
N THR A 7 -47.97 0.08 -24.19
CA THR A 7 -46.96 -0.80 -24.80
C THR A 7 -45.69 -0.05 -25.21
N GLU A 8 -45.79 1.23 -25.58
CA GLU A 8 -44.62 2.04 -25.96
C GLU A 8 -43.75 2.37 -24.74
N TYR A 9 -44.37 2.75 -23.61
CA TYR A 9 -43.62 3.04 -22.38
C TYR A 9 -42.94 1.80 -21.79
N ILE A 10 -43.55 0.62 -21.89
CA ILE A 10 -42.96 -0.63 -21.40
C ILE A 10 -41.69 -0.97 -22.19
N VAL A 11 -41.68 -0.76 -23.51
CA VAL A 11 -40.49 -1.01 -24.34
C VAL A 11 -39.37 -0.03 -24.02
N ILE A 12 -39.67 1.26 -23.88
CA ILE A 12 -38.66 2.27 -23.54
C ILE A 12 -38.08 2.00 -22.15
N LEU A 13 -38.93 1.64 -21.16
CA LEU A 13 -38.49 1.29 -19.82
C LEU A 13 -37.53 0.08 -19.84
N ALA A 14 -37.85 -0.96 -20.61
CA ALA A 14 -36.99 -2.13 -20.74
C ALA A 14 -35.62 -1.78 -21.32
N VAL A 15 -35.56 -0.94 -22.35
CA VAL A 15 -34.29 -0.48 -22.93
C VAL A 15 -33.47 0.31 -21.92
N VAL A 16 -34.10 1.23 -21.18
CA VAL A 16 -33.40 2.03 -20.14
C VAL A 16 -32.82 1.12 -19.05
N LEU A 17 -33.57 0.10 -18.61
CA LEU A 17 -33.07 -0.84 -17.60
C LEU A 17 -31.89 -1.69 -18.12
N VAL A 18 -31.93 -2.12 -19.38
CA VAL A 18 -30.81 -2.86 -19.99
C VAL A 18 -29.57 -1.96 -20.05
N VAL A 19 -29.70 -0.70 -20.48
CA VAL A 19 -28.57 0.24 -20.51
C VAL A 19 -28.03 0.49 -19.11
N ALA A 20 -28.91 0.67 -18.11
CA ALA A 20 -28.48 0.87 -16.72
C ALA A 20 -27.68 -0.33 -16.18
N LEU A 21 -28.11 -1.56 -16.47
CA LEU A 21 -27.40 -2.77 -16.07
C LEU A 21 -26.03 -2.89 -16.74
N VAL A 22 -25.92 -2.54 -18.02
CA VAL A 22 -24.63 -2.52 -18.74
C VAL A 22 -23.68 -1.50 -18.11
N VAL A 23 -24.16 -0.28 -17.79
CA VAL A 23 -23.34 0.75 -17.16
C VAL A 23 -22.86 0.30 -15.77
N ILE A 24 -23.73 -0.28 -14.94
CA ILE A 24 -23.35 -0.80 -13.63
C ILE A 24 -22.32 -1.94 -13.75
N GLY A 25 -22.52 -2.84 -14.72
CA GLY A 25 -21.59 -3.94 -14.99
C GLY A 25 -20.19 -3.45 -15.38
N LEU A 26 -20.11 -2.38 -16.18
CA LEU A 26 -18.83 -1.79 -16.57
C LEU A 26 -18.16 -1.06 -15.40
N LEU A 27 -18.91 -0.30 -14.59
CA LEU A 27 -18.35 0.41 -13.43
C LEU A 27 -17.81 -0.53 -12.34
N GLY A 28 -18.40 -1.72 -12.18
CA GLY A 28 -17.93 -2.74 -11.24
C GLY A 28 -16.52 -3.26 -11.52
N GLN A 29 -16.06 -3.25 -12.79
CA GLN A 29 -14.75 -3.80 -13.18
C GLN A 29 -13.59 -2.81 -13.03
N PHE A 30 -13.86 -1.49 -12.98
CA PHE A 30 -12.80 -0.48 -12.89
C PHE A 30 -12.17 -0.36 -11.49
N THR A 31 -12.85 -0.82 -10.44
CA THR A 31 -12.37 -0.70 -9.06
C THR A 31 -11.11 -1.54 -8.79
N GLY A 32 -10.94 -2.67 -9.49
CA GLY A 32 -9.78 -3.55 -9.33
C GLY A 32 -8.48 -3.04 -9.99
N PHE A 33 -8.58 -2.16 -10.99
CA PHE A 33 -7.41 -1.63 -11.70
C PHE A 33 -6.65 -0.59 -10.86
N SER A 34 -7.38 0.11 -9.97
CA SER A 34 -6.80 1.16 -9.13
C SER A 34 -5.78 0.61 -8.14
N THR A 35 -6.05 -0.53 -7.49
CA THR A 35 -5.18 -1.06 -6.42
C THR A 35 -3.88 -1.65 -6.96
N ALA A 36 -3.92 -2.36 -8.09
CA ALA A 36 -2.70 -2.89 -8.72
C ALA A 36 -1.75 -1.78 -9.21
N GLY A 37 -2.32 -0.70 -9.78
CA GLY A 37 -1.52 0.46 -10.19
C GLY A 37 -0.88 1.19 -9.01
N LEU A 38 -1.61 1.33 -7.90
CA LEU A 38 -1.08 1.91 -6.67
C LEU A 38 0.03 1.04 -6.06
N GLU A 39 -0.15 -0.28 -6.02
CA GLU A 39 0.86 -1.23 -5.54
C GLU A 39 2.16 -1.14 -6.35
N GLN A 40 2.07 -1.09 -7.68
CA GLN A 40 3.24 -0.97 -8.55
C GLN A 40 3.95 0.39 -8.37
N GLN A 41 3.19 1.48 -8.27
CA GLN A 41 3.76 2.82 -8.04
C GLN A 41 4.44 2.89 -6.65
N SER A 42 3.78 2.38 -5.62
CA SER A 42 4.31 2.27 -4.25
C SER A 42 5.61 1.47 -4.25
N THR A 43 5.62 0.27 -4.83
CA THR A 43 6.79 -0.61 -4.88
C THR A 43 7.96 0.05 -5.60
N ALA A 44 7.73 0.64 -6.78
CA ALA A 44 8.77 1.30 -7.55
C ALA A 44 9.38 2.50 -6.81
N TYR A 45 8.53 3.30 -6.14
CA TYR A 45 9.00 4.40 -5.30
C TYR A 45 9.90 3.87 -4.18
N TRP A 46 9.39 2.96 -3.35
CA TRP A 46 10.08 2.47 -2.16
C TRP A 46 11.37 1.71 -2.45
N GLN A 47 11.48 1.06 -3.61
CA GLN A 47 12.72 0.41 -4.06
C GLN A 47 13.82 1.42 -4.44
N ALA A 48 13.44 2.60 -4.94
CA ALA A 48 14.35 3.66 -5.37
C ALA A 48 14.68 4.66 -4.24
N THR A 49 13.89 4.72 -3.17
CA THR A 49 14.09 5.66 -2.07
C THR A 49 15.42 5.45 -1.34
N SER A 50 16.03 6.56 -0.91
CA SER A 50 17.27 6.63 -0.15
C SER A 50 17.03 7.48 1.11
N PRO A 51 17.71 7.21 2.24
CA PRO A 51 18.80 6.24 2.43
C PRO A 51 18.38 4.78 2.61
N PHE A 52 17.18 4.52 3.12
CA PHE A 52 16.61 3.18 3.19
C PHE A 52 15.61 2.96 2.07
N SER A 53 15.72 1.82 1.41
CA SER A 53 14.75 1.33 0.43
C SER A 53 14.00 0.12 0.99
N ILE A 54 12.70 0.04 0.74
CA ILE A 54 11.89 -1.12 1.09
C ILE A 54 11.75 -1.95 -0.18
N GLN A 55 12.47 -3.07 -0.23
CA GLN A 55 12.54 -3.95 -1.38
C GLN A 55 11.29 -4.84 -1.49
N ASN A 56 10.76 -5.25 -0.35
CA ASN A 56 9.53 -6.05 -0.23
C ASN A 56 8.82 -5.71 1.08
N ALA A 57 7.48 -5.70 1.06
CA ALA A 57 6.64 -5.55 2.24
C ALA A 57 5.53 -6.60 2.20
N LYS A 58 5.53 -7.50 3.18
CA LYS A 58 4.49 -8.53 3.37
C LYS A 58 3.74 -8.24 4.65
N VAL A 59 2.42 -8.20 4.58
CA VAL A 59 1.56 -7.93 5.74
C VAL A 59 0.58 -9.09 5.89
N SER A 60 0.47 -9.66 7.08
CA SER A 60 -0.46 -10.75 7.37
C SER A 60 -1.10 -10.53 8.74
N GLY A 61 -2.42 -10.32 8.77
CA GLY A 61 -3.12 -9.90 9.98
C GLY A 61 -2.60 -8.55 10.46
N ASN A 62 -1.98 -8.54 11.64
CA ASN A 62 -1.31 -7.38 12.23
C ASN A 62 0.22 -7.45 12.15
N THR A 63 0.77 -8.49 11.53
CA THR A 63 2.22 -8.67 11.40
C THR A 63 2.71 -8.12 10.08
N VAL A 64 3.92 -7.56 10.06
CA VAL A 64 4.58 -7.09 8.86
C VAL A 64 6.00 -7.60 8.79
N GLN A 65 6.41 -7.98 7.59
CA GLN A 65 7.77 -8.35 7.25
C GLN A 65 8.26 -7.44 6.13
N LEU A 66 9.37 -6.73 6.37
CA LEU A 66 9.97 -5.76 5.46
C LEU A 66 11.37 -6.22 5.08
N ASP A 67 11.66 -6.29 3.79
CA ASP A 67 13.02 -6.43 3.29
C ASP A 67 13.57 -5.03 3.04
N ILE A 68 14.44 -4.56 3.93
CA ILE A 68 14.95 -3.18 3.88
C ILE A 68 16.40 -3.21 3.43
N LYS A 69 16.78 -2.29 2.54
CA LYS A 69 18.15 -2.15 2.05
C LYS A 69 18.69 -0.76 2.32
N ASN A 70 19.91 -0.70 2.84
CA ASN A 70 20.70 0.52 2.90
C ASN A 70 21.27 0.84 1.50
N GLN A 71 20.84 1.94 0.90
CA GLN A 71 21.29 2.38 -0.43
C GLN A 71 22.56 3.23 -0.38
N LEU A 72 23.05 3.60 0.81
CA LEU A 72 24.25 4.40 0.95
C LEU A 72 25.53 3.56 1.01
N THR A 73 26.65 4.22 0.75
CA THR A 73 28.01 3.66 0.89
C THR A 73 28.50 3.64 2.34
N GLN A 74 27.71 4.18 3.27
CA GLN A 74 28.03 4.27 4.69
C GLN A 74 27.13 3.34 5.51
N ARG A 75 27.60 2.97 6.71
CA ARG A 75 26.81 2.18 7.67
C ARG A 75 25.70 3.04 8.26
N LEU A 76 24.50 2.48 8.33
CA LEU A 76 23.33 3.11 8.95
C LEU A 76 22.85 2.27 10.13
N ASN A 77 22.35 2.94 11.17
CA ASN A 77 21.73 2.28 12.31
C ASN A 77 20.25 2.62 12.32
N LEU A 78 19.40 1.69 11.89
CA LEU A 78 17.96 1.81 12.01
C LEU A 78 17.57 1.80 13.49
N THR A 79 16.76 2.77 13.90
CA THR A 79 16.26 2.86 15.28
C THR A 79 14.78 2.54 15.36
N ASN A 80 13.98 3.01 14.39
CA ASN A 80 12.54 2.86 14.43
C ASN A 80 11.91 2.93 13.03
N ILE A 81 10.83 2.17 12.83
CA ILE A 81 9.94 2.29 11.67
C ILE A 81 8.52 2.47 12.19
N SER A 82 7.81 3.44 11.64
CA SER A 82 6.41 3.66 11.97
C SER A 82 5.54 3.85 10.74
N PHE A 83 4.33 3.31 10.82
CA PHE A 83 3.28 3.44 9.81
C PHE A 83 2.11 4.20 10.41
N ASP A 84 1.73 5.32 9.80
CA ASP A 84 0.65 6.19 10.26
C ASP A 84 0.76 6.61 11.74
N GLY A 85 2.00 6.73 12.22
CA GLY A 85 2.30 7.09 13.61
C GLY A 85 2.36 5.90 14.58
N VAL A 86 2.07 4.68 14.12
CA VAL A 86 2.18 3.44 14.90
C VAL A 86 3.57 2.83 14.70
N ASP A 87 4.27 2.57 15.80
CA ASP A 87 5.56 1.85 15.76
C ASP A 87 5.35 0.39 15.34
N VAL A 88 6.12 -0.05 14.35
CA VAL A 88 6.13 -1.42 13.84
C VAL A 88 6.88 -2.37 14.78
N GLY A 89 7.76 -1.85 15.65
CA GLY A 89 8.47 -2.66 16.64
C GLY A 89 9.57 -3.55 16.03
N THR A 90 10.19 -3.16 14.92
CA THR A 90 11.25 -3.94 14.25
C THR A 90 12.54 -4.10 15.07
N GLY A 91 12.68 -3.31 16.13
CA GLY A 91 13.91 -3.17 16.91
C GLY A 91 15.01 -2.41 16.18
N ALA A 92 16.03 -1.98 16.92
CA ALA A 92 17.20 -1.31 16.35
C ALA A 92 18.09 -2.31 15.61
N ARG A 93 18.59 -1.93 14.42
CA ARG A 93 19.41 -2.79 13.56
C ARG A 93 20.44 -1.99 12.78
N THR A 94 21.65 -2.52 12.69
CA THR A 94 22.73 -1.91 11.91
C THR A 94 22.80 -2.54 10.51
N PHE A 95 22.91 -1.69 9.49
CA PHE A 95 23.03 -2.06 8.09
C PHE A 95 24.41 -1.68 7.56
N ALA A 96 25.16 -2.66 7.05
CA ALA A 96 26.34 -2.40 6.25
C ALA A 96 25.95 -1.68 4.92
N PRO A 97 26.91 -1.03 4.24
CA PRO A 97 26.66 -0.42 2.93
C PRO A 97 26.06 -1.42 1.93
N GLY A 98 24.98 -1.06 1.26
CA GLY A 98 24.32 -1.94 0.28
C GLY A 98 23.58 -3.15 0.85
N GLN A 99 23.63 -3.39 2.17
CA GLN A 99 23.06 -4.59 2.78
C GLN A 99 21.53 -4.55 2.80
N THR A 100 20.91 -5.68 2.47
CA THR A 100 19.49 -5.94 2.68
C THR A 100 19.29 -6.79 3.94
N VAL A 101 18.33 -6.42 4.79
CA VAL A 101 17.94 -7.17 6.00
C VAL A 101 16.42 -7.29 6.04
N THR A 102 15.93 -8.49 6.34
CA THR A 102 14.52 -8.74 6.62
C THR A 102 14.20 -8.43 8.07
N LEU A 103 13.23 -7.56 8.30
CA LEU A 103 12.73 -7.16 9.61
C LEU A 103 11.28 -7.61 9.76
N GLY A 104 10.94 -8.13 10.93
CA GLY A 104 9.56 -8.44 11.32
C GLY A 104 9.07 -7.49 12.39
N GLY A 105 7.78 -7.20 12.41
CA GLY A 105 7.14 -6.38 13.42
C GLY A 105 5.63 -6.55 13.47
N THR A 106 4.98 -5.78 14.35
CA THR A 106 3.54 -5.81 14.58
C THR A 106 2.99 -4.39 14.53
N ILE A 107 1.90 -4.19 13.79
CA ILE A 107 1.22 -2.92 13.64
C ILE A 107 -0.01 -2.94 14.55
N THR A 108 0.06 -2.24 15.68
CA THR A 108 -1.06 -2.20 16.63
C THR A 108 -2.25 -1.44 16.04
N GLY A 109 -3.47 -1.96 16.26
CA GLY A 109 -4.70 -1.37 15.72
C GLY A 109 -4.94 -1.62 14.23
N PHE A 110 -4.05 -2.34 13.54
CA PHE A 110 -4.22 -2.77 12.15
C PHE A 110 -4.47 -4.27 12.09
N ASN A 111 -5.39 -4.69 11.22
CA ASN A 111 -5.62 -6.10 10.89
C ASN A 111 -6.13 -6.18 9.45
N CYS A 112 -5.63 -7.16 8.68
CA CYS A 112 -6.10 -7.44 7.35
C CYS A 112 -6.22 -8.94 7.09
N THR A 113 -7.10 -9.31 6.17
CA THR A 113 -7.23 -10.69 5.68
C THR A 113 -6.53 -10.87 4.33
N SER A 114 -6.22 -12.11 3.98
CA SER A 114 -5.52 -12.44 2.73
C SER A 114 -6.18 -11.80 1.51
N ALA A 115 -5.35 -11.28 0.59
CA ALA A 115 -5.71 -10.53 -0.60
C ALA A 115 -6.41 -9.18 -0.38
N GLN A 116 -6.69 -8.76 0.86
CA GLN A 116 -7.19 -7.42 1.12
C GLN A 116 -6.09 -6.38 0.83
N PRO A 117 -6.42 -5.29 0.12
CA PRO A 117 -5.48 -4.20 -0.08
C PRO A 117 -5.23 -3.50 1.25
N TYR A 118 -3.99 -3.07 1.46
CA TYR A 118 -3.61 -2.17 2.54
C TYR A 118 -2.90 -0.94 1.97
N GLU A 119 -2.96 0.17 2.69
CA GLU A 119 -2.26 1.39 2.36
C GLU A 119 -1.85 2.11 3.65
N PHE A 120 -0.55 2.28 3.85
CA PHE A 120 0.00 3.11 4.91
C PHE A 120 0.38 4.47 4.33
N THR A 121 -0.32 5.53 4.74
CA THR A 121 -0.18 6.86 4.11
C THR A 121 1.12 7.54 4.52
N LYS A 122 1.56 7.32 5.76
CA LYS A 122 2.73 7.94 6.36
C LYS A 122 3.70 6.88 6.85
N VAL A 123 4.78 6.68 6.10
CA VAL A 123 5.88 5.80 6.51
C VAL A 123 7.06 6.65 6.95
N ILE A 124 7.51 6.44 8.18
CA ILE A 124 8.65 7.14 8.77
C ILE A 124 9.70 6.12 9.22
N ILE A 125 10.92 6.30 8.74
CA ILE A 125 12.10 5.51 9.11
C ILE A 125 13.05 6.43 9.88
N ARG A 126 13.33 6.10 11.14
CA ARG A 126 14.33 6.81 11.95
C ARG A 126 15.61 6.03 12.03
N TYR A 127 16.73 6.72 11.95
CA TYR A 127 18.05 6.11 11.91
C TYR A 127 19.16 7.05 12.36
N ASP A 128 20.34 6.49 12.56
CA ASP A 128 21.57 7.21 12.83
C ASP A 128 22.59 6.93 11.71
N GLN A 129 23.46 7.90 11.44
CA GLN A 129 24.52 7.82 10.44
C GLN A 129 25.83 8.35 11.03
N GLY A 130 26.75 7.44 11.34
CA GLY A 130 28.00 7.79 12.02
C GLY A 130 27.74 8.37 13.41
N SER A 131 28.17 9.61 13.64
CA SER A 131 27.95 10.34 14.90
C SER A 131 26.66 11.15 14.94
N ILE A 132 25.90 11.21 13.84
CA ILE A 132 24.64 11.96 13.77
C ILE A 132 23.51 11.01 14.13
N SER A 133 22.77 11.33 15.20
CA SER A 133 21.63 10.56 15.67
C SER A 133 20.29 11.22 15.37
N GLY A 134 19.23 10.42 15.33
CA GLY A 134 17.85 10.91 15.22
C GLY A 134 17.46 11.43 13.83
N LEU A 135 18.19 11.01 12.78
CA LEU A 135 17.81 11.31 11.41
C LEU A 135 16.48 10.63 11.06
N THR A 136 15.71 11.27 10.20
CA THR A 136 14.38 10.81 9.82
C THR A 136 14.22 10.85 8.31
N GLN A 137 13.80 9.73 7.75
CA GLN A 137 13.35 9.59 6.37
C GLN A 137 11.82 9.45 6.37
N VAL A 138 11.14 10.31 5.62
CA VAL A 138 9.68 10.28 5.44
C VAL A 138 9.39 9.92 3.99
N GLY A 139 8.52 8.94 3.76
CA GLY A 139 8.07 8.61 2.41
C GLY A 139 7.13 9.66 1.83
N ASP A 140 7.31 9.99 0.56
CA ASP A 140 6.44 10.86 -0.24
C ASP A 140 5.28 10.10 -0.89
N LYS A 141 5.36 8.76 -0.89
CA LYS A 141 4.30 7.85 -1.37
C LYS A 141 3.87 6.93 -0.25
N SER A 142 2.59 6.55 -0.29
CA SER A 142 2.06 5.54 0.60
C SER A 142 2.72 4.19 0.32
N LEU A 143 2.81 3.35 1.36
CA LEU A 143 3.19 1.95 1.22
C LEU A 143 1.90 1.15 1.04
N ALA A 144 1.60 0.83 -0.22
CA ALA A 144 0.43 0.06 -0.61
C ALA A 144 0.82 -1.34 -1.09
N GLY A 145 -0.05 -2.31 -0.82
CA GLY A 145 0.08 -3.69 -1.27
C GLY A 145 -1.15 -4.52 -0.92
N LYS A 146 -1.01 -5.85 -1.01
CA LYS A 146 -2.05 -6.80 -0.59
C LYS A 146 -1.55 -7.64 0.58
N CYS A 147 -2.45 -7.96 1.49
CA CYS A 147 -2.13 -8.84 2.58
C CYS A 147 -1.97 -10.30 2.12
N SER A 148 -1.02 -11.00 2.73
CA SER A 148 -0.73 -12.41 2.49
C SER A 148 -1.57 -13.32 3.38
#